data_AF-A0A5P9HRG6-F1
#
_entry.id   AF-A0A5P9HRG6-F1
#
_cell.length_a   1.000
_cell.length_b   1.000
_cell.length_c   1.000
_cell.angle_alpha   90.00
_cell.angle_beta   90.00
_cell.angle_gamma   90.00
#
_symmetry.space_group_name_H-M   'P 1'
#
loop_
_entity.id
_entity.type
_entity.pdbx_description
1 polymer ?
#
loop_
_entity_poly.entity_id
_entity_poly.type
_entity_poly.pdbx_seq_one_letter_code
_entity_poly.pdbx_strand_id
1 'polypeptide(L)'
;MLVDARRGDSLWYISTLFKLPLELMMDSNPHVKKEDKEALGQKIAIPGYTSTKYLVKQGDTVQSIANEFGLPLDTLYLLNQNMSLAQLNIEDEIRMPMKVKKAFLTTKKHYDSAALEQDIKELVRIFPFVKCNSIGQSVLNNPIYQLKIGMGTKKIHWNASFHANEWITSAVTMNLLQDYLLALTKGETIRGVSAMSLYHQATISIVPMVNPDGVDLVLNGPPVHSPFEKLVTEINIDKPDFLNWKANIRGIDLNKHFPANWEIEKNRKEEKTPSPRDFPGFSPLTEPEAKAMEALTRAEDFDMVIAVHTQGEEFYWGYEGFEPKESEKMAEEFERVSTYKSVRYVDSHAGFKDWFIQEFRKPGFTLELGRGINPLPLSQYDTIYKKTLGIFIAALYV
;
A
#
# COMPACT_ATOMS: atom_id res chain seq x y z
N MET A 1 8.48 -10.87 13.44
CA MET A 1 9.33 -11.94 14.05
C MET A 1 8.44 -13.09 14.48
N LEU A 2 8.93 -14.34 14.54
CA LEU A 2 8.15 -15.49 15.06
C LEU A 2 8.77 -16.00 16.36
N VAL A 3 7.93 -16.41 17.31
CA VAL A 3 8.29 -17.09 18.56
C VAL A 3 7.39 -18.31 18.78
N ASP A 4 7.87 -19.31 19.50
CA ASP A 4 7.05 -20.46 19.90
C ASP A 4 6.40 -20.16 21.25
N ALA A 5 5.07 -20.23 21.35
CA ALA A 5 4.39 -19.99 22.61
C ALA A 5 4.63 -21.15 23.61
N ARG A 6 4.94 -20.79 24.86
CA ARG A 6 5.18 -21.73 25.95
C ARG A 6 3.88 -22.01 26.71
N ARG A 7 3.93 -22.96 27.64
CA ARG A 7 2.76 -23.31 28.46
C ARG A 7 2.37 -22.11 29.32
N GLY A 8 1.11 -21.68 29.19
CA GLY A 8 0.57 -20.54 29.93
C GLY A 8 0.79 -19.18 29.27
N ASP A 9 1.55 -19.11 28.17
CA ASP A 9 1.64 -17.88 27.38
C ASP A 9 0.28 -17.57 26.75
N SER A 10 -0.09 -16.29 26.73
CA SER A 10 -1.27 -15.76 26.04
C SER A 10 -0.86 -14.60 25.12
N LEU A 11 -1.67 -14.29 24.11
CA LEU A 11 -1.43 -13.11 23.27
C LEU A 11 -1.36 -11.81 24.09
N TRP A 12 -2.14 -11.71 25.17
CA TRP A 12 -2.09 -10.56 26.08
C TRP A 12 -0.77 -10.46 26.85
N TYR A 13 -0.26 -11.60 27.34
CA TYR A 13 1.03 -11.62 28.01
C TYR A 13 2.16 -11.23 27.04
N ILE A 14 2.17 -11.84 25.85
CA ILE A 14 3.17 -11.56 24.82
C ILE A 14 3.06 -10.11 24.32
N SER A 15 1.85 -9.58 24.13
CA SER A 15 1.66 -8.17 23.74
C SER A 15 2.22 -7.22 24.78
N THR A 16 2.00 -7.50 26.06
CA THR A 16 2.56 -6.74 27.19
C THR A 16 4.09 -6.81 27.18
N LEU A 17 4.65 -8.01 26.98
CA LEU A 17 6.08 -8.26 26.92
C LEU A 17 6.77 -7.46 25.81
N PHE A 18 6.14 -7.33 24.64
CA PHE A 18 6.66 -6.56 23.50
C PHE A 18 6.15 -5.13 23.42
N LYS A 19 5.35 -4.66 24.41
CA LYS A 19 4.75 -3.32 24.42
C LYS A 19 4.00 -3.02 23.11
N LEU A 20 3.15 -3.96 22.71
CA LEU A 20 2.32 -3.89 21.51
C LEU A 20 0.83 -3.83 21.90
N PRO A 21 0.00 -3.08 21.14
CA PRO A 21 -1.45 -3.21 21.23
C PRO A 21 -1.88 -4.68 21.01
N LEU A 22 -2.83 -5.14 21.81
CA LEU A 22 -3.30 -6.54 21.76
C LEU A 22 -3.98 -6.85 20.42
N GLU A 23 -4.67 -5.87 19.85
CA GLU A 23 -5.42 -6.01 18.61
C GLU A 23 -4.49 -6.30 17.43
N LEU A 24 -3.34 -5.61 17.35
CA LEU A 24 -2.32 -5.90 16.33
C LEU A 24 -1.73 -7.31 16.51
N MET A 25 -1.60 -7.78 17.74
CA MET A 25 -1.17 -9.16 18.04
C MET A 25 -2.24 -10.17 17.60
N MET A 26 -3.52 -9.91 17.86
CA MET A 26 -4.62 -10.77 17.44
C MET A 26 -4.74 -10.84 15.91
N ASP A 27 -4.69 -9.70 15.24
CA ASP A 27 -4.81 -9.62 13.78
C ASP A 27 -3.58 -10.22 13.06
N SER A 28 -2.42 -10.22 13.72
CA SER A 28 -1.21 -10.93 13.23
C SER A 28 -1.28 -12.44 13.43
N ASN A 29 -2.19 -12.94 14.27
CA ASN A 29 -2.27 -14.33 14.70
C ASN A 29 -3.72 -14.87 14.67
N PRO A 30 -4.42 -14.82 13.52
CA PRO A 30 -5.82 -15.20 13.45
C PRO A 30 -6.09 -16.69 13.74
N HIS A 31 -5.05 -17.53 13.72
CA HIS A 31 -5.13 -18.95 14.07
C HIS A 31 -5.18 -19.22 15.58
N VAL A 32 -4.84 -18.23 16.42
CA VAL A 32 -4.85 -18.34 17.88
C VAL A 32 -6.20 -17.84 18.39
N LYS A 33 -7.02 -18.71 19.01
CA LYS A 33 -8.36 -18.27 19.45
C LYS A 33 -8.27 -17.43 20.72
N LYS A 34 -9.22 -16.51 20.88
CA LYS A 34 -9.34 -15.61 22.04
C LYS A 34 -9.48 -16.36 23.39
N GLU A 35 -10.01 -17.58 23.34
CA GLU A 35 -10.28 -18.44 24.50
C GLU A 35 -9.17 -19.47 24.75
N ASP A 36 -8.18 -19.57 23.85
CA ASP A 36 -7.09 -20.53 23.99
C ASP A 36 -6.19 -20.10 25.15
N LYS A 37 -6.43 -20.70 26.32
CA LYS A 37 -5.50 -20.69 27.46
C LYS A 37 -4.22 -21.48 27.17
N GLU A 38 -4.13 -22.11 25.99
CA GLU A 38 -3.05 -23.00 25.59
C GLU A 38 -2.64 -22.73 24.14
N ALA A 39 -1.95 -21.61 23.90
CA ALA A 39 -1.19 -21.40 22.65
C ALA A 39 0.06 -22.31 22.56
N LEU A 40 0.18 -23.34 23.41
CA LEU A 40 1.39 -24.14 23.58
C LEU A 40 1.86 -24.74 22.25
N GLY A 41 3.10 -24.43 21.87
CA GLY A 41 3.74 -24.92 20.64
C GLY A 41 3.24 -24.23 19.36
N GLN A 42 2.31 -23.28 19.46
CA GLN A 42 1.90 -22.49 18.30
C GLN A 42 2.95 -21.41 18.01
N LYS A 43 3.19 -21.17 16.73
CA LYS A 43 4.01 -20.03 16.29
C LYS A 43 3.20 -18.76 16.42
N ILE A 44 3.75 -17.81 17.19
CA ILE A 44 3.19 -16.48 17.38
C ILE A 44 4.04 -15.47 16.62
N ALA A 45 3.39 -14.71 15.76
CA ALA A 45 3.97 -13.60 15.04
C ALA A 45 3.93 -12.33 15.88
N ILE A 46 5.10 -11.74 16.09
CA ILE A 46 5.31 -10.47 16.79
C ILE A 46 5.46 -9.36 15.74
N PRO A 47 4.43 -8.52 15.52
CA PRO A 47 4.46 -7.44 14.54
C PRO A 47 5.39 -6.31 14.97
N GLY A 48 6.05 -5.66 14.00
CA GLY A 48 6.99 -4.55 14.25
C GLY A 48 8.31 -4.96 14.87
N TYR A 49 8.61 -6.27 14.93
CA TYR A 49 9.86 -6.81 15.47
C TYR A 49 10.58 -7.71 14.45
N THR A 50 11.90 -7.60 14.43
CA THR A 50 12.82 -8.56 13.80
C THR A 50 13.67 -9.25 14.88
N SER A 51 14.50 -10.21 14.48
CA SER A 51 15.43 -10.90 15.37
C SER A 51 16.84 -10.70 14.84
N THR A 52 17.76 -10.30 15.71
CA THR A 52 19.20 -10.26 15.41
C THR A 52 19.94 -11.26 16.28
N LYS A 53 21.15 -11.64 15.88
CA LYS A 53 22.05 -12.42 16.71
C LYS A 53 22.89 -11.49 17.60
N TYR A 54 23.20 -11.96 18.79
CA TYR A 54 24.16 -11.36 19.73
C TYR A 54 25.15 -12.44 20.13
N LEU A 55 26.44 -12.13 20.00
CA LEU A 55 27.53 -12.99 20.46
C LEU A 55 27.81 -12.67 21.93
N VAL A 56 27.66 -13.68 22.78
CA VAL A 56 27.93 -13.57 24.21
C VAL A 56 29.40 -13.25 24.44
N LYS A 57 29.64 -12.21 25.23
CA LYS A 57 30.97 -11.73 25.61
C LYS A 57 31.33 -12.19 27.02
N GLN A 58 32.60 -12.04 27.36
CA GLN A 58 33.09 -12.34 28.70
C GLN A 58 32.33 -11.51 29.76
N GLY A 59 31.76 -12.19 30.76
CA GLY A 59 31.03 -11.57 31.85
C GLY A 59 29.54 -11.35 31.58
N ASP A 60 29.06 -11.69 30.39
CA ASP A 60 27.64 -11.61 30.08
C ASP A 60 26.81 -12.62 30.86
N THR A 61 25.66 -12.15 31.29
CA THR A 61 24.55 -12.96 31.78
C THR A 61 23.30 -12.54 31.00
N VAL A 62 22.29 -13.39 30.94
CA VAL A 62 21.01 -13.04 30.30
C VAL A 62 20.44 -11.74 30.88
N GLN A 63 20.60 -11.53 32.19
CA GLN A 63 20.15 -10.33 32.88
C GLN A 63 20.96 -9.10 32.50
N SER A 64 22.29 -9.20 32.42
CA SER A 64 23.13 -8.06 32.01
C SER A 64 22.83 -7.65 30.57
N ILE A 65 22.68 -8.62 29.67
CA ILE A 65 22.30 -8.39 28.28
C ILE A 65 20.90 -7.75 28.22
N ALA A 66 19.90 -8.32 28.89
CA ALA A 66 18.55 -7.74 28.91
C ALA A 66 18.55 -6.28 29.39
N ASN A 67 19.31 -5.98 30.45
CA ASN A 67 19.43 -4.62 30.98
C ASN A 67 20.16 -3.67 30.02
N GLU A 68 21.27 -4.10 29.41
CA GLU A 68 22.05 -3.30 28.44
C GLU A 68 21.17 -2.84 27.28
N PHE A 69 20.33 -3.73 26.75
CA PHE A 69 19.46 -3.45 25.60
C PHE A 69 18.06 -2.93 25.99
N GLY A 70 17.78 -2.76 27.30
CA GLY A 70 16.48 -2.31 27.79
C GLY A 70 15.32 -3.25 27.43
N LEU A 71 15.60 -4.55 27.39
CA LEU A 71 14.65 -5.60 27.04
C LEU A 71 14.06 -6.25 28.30
N PRO A 72 12.75 -6.56 28.32
CA PRO A 72 12.22 -7.45 29.34
C PRO A 72 12.92 -8.81 29.26
N LEU A 73 13.44 -9.29 30.38
CA LEU A 73 14.24 -10.52 30.47
C LEU A 73 13.57 -11.71 29.77
N ASP A 74 12.27 -11.86 29.96
CA ASP A 74 11.51 -13.00 29.43
C ASP A 74 11.44 -13.01 27.89
N THR A 75 11.68 -11.87 27.21
CA THR A 75 11.81 -11.87 25.75
C THR A 75 12.99 -12.72 25.28
N LEU A 76 14.10 -12.75 26.03
CA LEU A 76 15.27 -13.56 25.69
C LEU A 76 15.00 -15.04 25.88
N TYR A 77 14.32 -15.41 26.96
CA TYR A 77 13.87 -16.79 27.20
C TYR A 77 12.89 -17.27 26.14
N LEU A 78 11.96 -16.40 25.71
CA LEU A 78 10.99 -16.72 24.68
C LEU A 78 11.63 -16.96 23.31
N LEU A 79 12.68 -16.20 22.95
CA LEU A 79 13.35 -16.31 21.64
C LEU A 79 14.39 -17.46 21.54
N ASN A 80 14.89 -17.95 22.68
CA ASN A 80 16.05 -18.87 22.74
C ASN A 80 15.72 -20.18 23.46
N GLN A 81 14.52 -20.73 23.22
CA GLN A 81 14.04 -21.95 23.87
C GLN A 81 14.83 -23.21 23.49
N ASN A 82 15.64 -23.15 22.44
CA ASN A 82 16.48 -24.24 21.95
C ASN A 82 17.85 -24.33 22.66
N MET A 83 18.12 -23.48 23.65
CA MET A 83 19.37 -23.50 24.42
C MET A 83 19.14 -23.18 25.90
N SER A 84 20.10 -23.56 26.74
CA SER A 84 20.08 -23.16 28.15
C SER A 84 20.65 -21.76 28.31
N LEU A 85 19.83 -20.83 28.79
CA LEU A 85 20.26 -19.46 29.10
C LEU A 85 20.83 -19.34 30.54
N ALA A 86 20.77 -20.39 31.36
CA ALA A 86 21.28 -20.36 32.73
C ALA A 86 22.82 -20.33 32.81
N GLN A 87 23.50 -20.79 31.75
CA GLN A 87 24.96 -20.85 31.64
C GLN A 87 25.34 -20.46 30.21
N LEU A 88 25.55 -19.17 29.99
CA LEU A 88 26.05 -18.66 28.71
C LEU A 88 27.57 -18.80 28.65
N ASN A 89 28.08 -19.34 27.55
CA ASN A 89 29.50 -19.40 27.25
C ASN A 89 29.86 -18.26 26.28
N ILE A 90 31.13 -17.83 26.32
CA ILE A 90 31.65 -16.86 25.35
C ILE A 90 31.48 -17.43 23.94
N GLU A 91 31.09 -16.59 22.99
CA GLU A 91 30.72 -16.94 21.61
C GLU A 91 29.40 -17.70 21.43
N ASP A 92 28.63 -17.96 22.50
CA ASP A 92 27.25 -18.42 22.32
C ASP A 92 26.46 -17.37 21.52
N GLU A 93 25.70 -17.82 20.52
CA GLU A 93 24.83 -16.94 19.73
C GLU A 93 23.41 -16.98 20.29
N ILE A 94 22.98 -15.88 20.91
CA ILE A 94 21.59 -15.70 21.32
C ILE A 94 20.83 -14.80 20.35
N ARG A 95 19.54 -15.06 20.19
CA ARG A 95 18.60 -14.26 19.41
C ARG A 95 18.02 -13.14 20.27
N MET A 96 18.13 -11.92 19.77
CA MET A 96 17.65 -10.70 20.40
C MET A 96 16.46 -10.13 19.62
N PRO A 97 15.38 -9.72 20.28
CA PRO A 97 14.28 -9.02 19.63
C PRO A 97 14.68 -7.57 19.30
N MET A 98 14.45 -7.15 18.07
CA MET A 98 14.73 -5.78 17.61
C MET A 98 13.44 -5.12 17.12
N LYS A 99 12.99 -4.08 17.83
CA LYS A 99 11.84 -3.28 17.37
C LYS A 99 12.25 -2.48 16.13
N VAL A 100 11.43 -2.54 15.08
CA VAL A 100 11.61 -1.72 13.88
C VAL A 100 11.21 -0.28 14.21
N LYS A 101 12.20 0.62 14.32
CA LYS A 101 11.99 2.00 14.79
C LYS A 101 12.00 3.04 13.67
N LYS A 102 12.50 2.71 12.50
CA LYS A 102 12.67 3.63 11.36
C LYS A 102 12.08 3.01 10.11
N ALA A 103 11.88 3.84 9.08
CA ALA A 103 11.60 3.38 7.73
C ALA A 103 12.59 2.28 7.34
N PHE A 104 12.05 1.19 6.79
CA PHE A 104 12.80 0.01 6.38
C PHE A 104 12.64 -0.27 4.89
N LEU A 105 11.58 0.26 4.26
CA LEU A 105 11.47 0.32 2.81
C LEU A 105 12.18 1.57 2.29
N THR A 106 12.99 1.38 1.24
CA THR A 106 13.57 2.46 0.46
C THR A 106 12.72 2.65 -0.79
N THR A 107 11.67 3.46 -0.68
CA THR A 107 10.68 3.68 -1.75
C THR A 107 11.07 4.83 -2.69
N LYS A 108 11.91 5.78 -2.27
CA LYS A 108 12.44 6.86 -3.11
C LYS A 108 13.51 6.33 -4.09
N LYS A 109 13.08 5.58 -5.08
CA LYS A 109 13.85 4.95 -6.16
C LYS A 109 12.95 4.74 -7.38
N HIS A 110 13.49 4.33 -8.52
CA HIS A 110 12.67 3.76 -9.59
C HIS A 110 11.90 2.56 -9.00
N TYR A 111 10.58 2.55 -9.17
CA TYR A 111 9.69 1.69 -8.40
C TYR A 111 8.81 0.87 -9.34
N ASP A 112 9.37 -0.24 -9.81
CA ASP A 112 8.74 -1.20 -10.71
C ASP A 112 7.97 -2.29 -9.95
N SER A 113 7.36 -3.23 -10.68
CA SER A 113 6.55 -4.29 -10.08
C SER A 113 7.38 -5.23 -9.17
N ALA A 114 8.63 -5.48 -9.53
CA ALA A 114 9.56 -6.31 -8.75
C ALA A 114 9.96 -5.64 -7.42
N ALA A 115 10.25 -4.33 -7.45
CA ALA A 115 10.50 -3.54 -6.25
C ALA A 115 9.28 -3.53 -5.32
N LEU A 116 8.08 -3.37 -5.88
CA LEU A 116 6.83 -3.43 -5.13
C LEU A 116 6.63 -4.81 -4.47
N GLU A 117 6.82 -5.91 -5.21
CA GLU A 117 6.64 -7.26 -4.68
C GLU A 117 7.61 -7.54 -3.53
N GLN A 118 8.87 -7.12 -3.66
CA GLN A 118 9.87 -7.23 -2.59
C GLN A 118 9.45 -6.43 -1.35
N ASP A 119 9.00 -5.19 -1.53
CA ASP A 119 8.58 -4.32 -0.44
C ASP A 119 7.32 -4.86 0.27
N ILE A 120 6.34 -5.42 -0.47
CA ILE A 120 5.17 -6.09 0.09
C ILE A 120 5.59 -7.30 0.93
N LYS A 121 6.49 -8.15 0.42
CA LYS A 121 6.99 -9.33 1.15
C LYS A 121 7.62 -8.92 2.47
N GLU A 122 8.46 -7.88 2.46
CA GLU A 122 9.12 -7.38 3.66
C GLU A 122 8.14 -6.74 4.64
N LEU A 123 7.19 -5.95 4.13
CA LEU A 123 6.16 -5.29 4.93
C LEU A 123 5.26 -6.30 5.64
N VAL A 124 4.74 -7.32 4.94
CA VAL A 124 3.89 -8.37 5.56
C VAL A 124 4.68 -9.22 6.54
N ARG A 125 5.98 -9.49 6.27
CA ARG A 125 6.86 -10.20 7.20
C ARG A 125 7.05 -9.46 8.52
N ILE A 126 7.16 -8.12 8.46
CA ILE A 126 7.34 -7.26 9.64
C ILE A 126 5.99 -6.99 10.33
N PHE A 127 4.91 -6.82 9.58
CA PHE A 127 3.57 -6.50 10.09
C PHE A 127 2.53 -7.54 9.63
N PRO A 128 2.47 -8.72 10.27
CA PRO A 128 1.62 -9.81 9.81
C PRO A 128 0.11 -9.55 9.92
N PHE A 129 -0.30 -8.49 10.64
CA PHE A 129 -1.68 -8.01 10.63
C PHE A 129 -2.09 -7.34 9.30
N VAL A 130 -1.15 -7.03 8.42
CA VAL A 130 -1.43 -6.57 7.05
C VAL A 130 -1.78 -7.78 6.20
N LYS A 131 -3.04 -7.84 5.76
CA LYS A 131 -3.48 -8.89 4.84
C LYS A 131 -3.08 -8.53 3.42
N CYS A 132 -2.48 -9.46 2.71
CA CYS A 132 -2.10 -9.30 1.31
C CYS A 132 -2.72 -10.42 0.48
N ASN A 133 -3.36 -10.06 -0.63
CA ASN A 133 -3.86 -10.99 -1.63
C ASN A 133 -3.69 -10.40 -3.04
N SER A 134 -3.66 -11.27 -4.05
CA SER A 134 -3.82 -10.85 -5.43
C SER A 134 -5.32 -10.71 -5.73
N ILE A 135 -5.72 -9.62 -6.40
CA ILE A 135 -7.11 -9.38 -6.84
C ILE A 135 -7.33 -9.81 -8.30
N GLY A 136 -6.27 -10.25 -8.96
CA GLY A 136 -6.23 -10.54 -10.38
C GLY A 136 -4.81 -10.42 -10.90
N GLN A 137 -4.68 -10.58 -12.21
CA GLN A 137 -3.41 -10.50 -12.91
C GLN A 137 -3.52 -9.51 -14.07
N SER A 138 -2.42 -8.87 -14.42
CA SER A 138 -2.30 -8.06 -15.62
C SER A 138 -2.28 -8.91 -16.90
N VAL A 139 -2.18 -8.27 -18.05
CA VAL A 139 -2.05 -8.95 -19.35
C VAL A 139 -0.84 -9.90 -19.42
N LEU A 140 0.30 -9.54 -18.82
CA LEU A 140 1.50 -10.38 -18.76
C LEU A 140 1.50 -11.38 -17.59
N ASN A 141 0.37 -11.52 -16.89
CA ASN A 141 0.18 -12.37 -15.71
C ASN A 141 0.89 -11.86 -14.44
N ASN A 142 1.31 -10.60 -14.38
CA ASN A 142 1.83 -10.02 -13.15
C ASN A 142 0.69 -9.85 -12.14
N PRO A 143 0.86 -10.28 -10.88
CA PRO A 143 -0.17 -10.16 -9.86
C PRO A 143 -0.46 -8.70 -9.51
N ILE A 144 -1.74 -8.36 -9.41
CA ILE A 144 -2.21 -7.06 -8.89
C ILE A 144 -2.52 -7.26 -7.41
N TYR A 145 -1.73 -6.66 -6.53
CA TYR A 145 -1.84 -6.86 -5.09
C TYR A 145 -2.82 -5.89 -4.42
N GLN A 146 -3.55 -6.40 -3.43
CA GLN A 146 -4.30 -5.62 -2.46
C GLN A 146 -3.69 -5.82 -1.06
N LEU A 147 -3.48 -4.73 -0.34
CA LEU A 147 -3.13 -4.71 1.07
C LEU A 147 -4.33 -4.23 1.90
N LYS A 148 -4.69 -4.94 2.96
CA LYS A 148 -5.78 -4.55 3.88
C LYS A 148 -5.29 -4.42 5.32
N ILE A 149 -5.67 -3.31 5.97
CA ILE A 149 -5.22 -2.93 7.32
C ILE A 149 -6.37 -2.27 8.07
N GLY A 150 -6.58 -2.60 9.35
CA GLY A 150 -7.58 -1.94 10.21
C GLY A 150 -8.82 -2.79 10.49
N MET A 151 -9.56 -2.37 11.50
CA MET A 151 -10.74 -3.07 12.06
C MET A 151 -12.04 -2.26 11.94
N GLY A 152 -11.97 -1.06 11.37
CA GLY A 152 -13.12 -0.17 11.26
C GLY A 152 -14.13 -0.63 10.23
N THR A 153 -15.40 -0.29 10.44
CA THR A 153 -16.46 -0.58 9.46
C THR A 153 -16.37 0.31 8.23
N LYS A 154 -15.77 1.51 8.36
CA LYS A 154 -15.55 2.42 7.24
C LYS A 154 -14.42 1.91 6.34
N LYS A 155 -14.71 1.56 5.10
CA LYS A 155 -13.73 1.03 4.15
C LYS A 155 -13.23 2.11 3.20
N ILE A 156 -11.97 2.48 3.34
CA ILE A 156 -11.31 3.48 2.47
C ILE A 156 -10.40 2.75 1.50
N HIS A 157 -10.56 3.00 0.21
CA HIS A 157 -9.72 2.40 -0.82
C HIS A 157 -8.78 3.42 -1.47
N TRP A 158 -7.48 3.09 -1.50
CA TRP A 158 -6.46 3.79 -2.24
C TRP A 158 -5.97 2.94 -3.40
N ASN A 159 -5.72 3.55 -4.54
CA ASN A 159 -5.00 2.91 -5.63
C ASN A 159 -4.02 3.87 -6.31
N ALA A 160 -3.03 3.30 -6.97
CA ALA A 160 -1.97 4.05 -7.63
C ALA A 160 -1.52 3.36 -8.93
N SER A 161 -0.83 4.13 -9.77
CA SER A 161 -0.25 3.68 -11.05
C SER A 161 -1.27 2.99 -11.95
N PHE A 162 -2.44 3.60 -12.13
CA PHE A 162 -3.31 3.32 -13.27
C PHE A 162 -2.59 3.67 -14.57
N HIS A 163 -1.96 4.86 -14.61
CA HIS A 163 -1.06 5.23 -15.69
C HIS A 163 0.38 4.78 -15.40
N ALA A 164 1.01 4.17 -16.39
CA ALA A 164 2.34 3.60 -16.31
C ALA A 164 3.45 4.61 -15.93
N ASN A 165 3.48 5.77 -16.57
CA ASN A 165 4.48 6.81 -16.30
C ASN A 165 4.25 7.61 -15.01
N GLU A 166 3.22 7.25 -14.23
CA GLU A 166 2.89 7.83 -12.93
C GLU A 166 3.34 6.89 -11.79
N TRP A 167 4.34 6.03 -12.06
CA TRP A 167 4.85 4.99 -11.14
C TRP A 167 5.30 5.53 -9.76
N ILE A 168 5.66 6.81 -9.67
CA ILE A 168 6.01 7.45 -8.38
C ILE A 168 4.86 7.39 -7.36
N THR A 169 3.61 7.30 -7.82
CA THR A 169 2.42 7.15 -6.97
C THR A 169 2.43 5.86 -6.17
N SER A 170 2.90 4.73 -6.76
CA SER A 170 3.11 3.46 -6.07
C SER A 170 4.10 3.63 -4.92
N ALA A 171 5.25 4.24 -5.21
CA ALA A 171 6.32 4.47 -4.25
C ALA A 171 5.90 5.38 -3.09
N VAL A 172 5.15 6.44 -3.36
CA VAL A 172 4.63 7.35 -2.33
C VAL A 172 3.59 6.63 -1.48
N THR A 173 2.67 5.87 -2.09
CA THR A 173 1.61 5.13 -1.38
C THR A 173 2.20 4.09 -0.43
N MET A 174 3.22 3.34 -0.87
CA MET A 174 3.92 2.38 0.00
C MET A 174 4.68 3.06 1.15
N ASN A 175 5.20 4.28 0.94
CA ASN A 175 5.84 5.06 2.01
C ASN A 175 4.83 5.53 3.07
N LEU A 176 3.67 6.03 2.63
CA LEU A 176 2.56 6.40 3.53
C LEU A 176 2.12 5.20 4.38
N LEU A 177 1.99 4.04 3.76
CA LEU A 177 1.63 2.81 4.46
C LEU A 177 2.68 2.41 5.50
N GLN A 178 3.98 2.40 5.17
CA GLN A 178 4.99 1.99 6.17
C GLN A 178 5.01 2.91 7.39
N ASP A 179 4.82 4.22 7.20
CA ASP A 179 4.79 5.16 8.32
C ASP A 179 3.56 4.96 9.20
N TYR A 180 2.42 4.62 8.58
CA TYR A 180 1.23 4.20 9.32
C TYR A 180 1.47 2.95 10.16
N LEU A 181 2.07 1.91 9.59
CA LEU A 181 2.37 0.65 10.29
C LEU A 181 3.40 0.82 11.42
N LEU A 182 4.41 1.66 11.20
CA LEU A 182 5.37 2.02 12.23
C LEU A 182 4.68 2.76 13.39
N ALA A 183 3.80 3.71 13.11
CA ALA A 183 3.07 4.42 14.15
C ALA A 183 2.15 3.50 14.96
N LEU A 184 1.46 2.55 14.31
CA LEU A 184 0.61 1.55 14.97
C LEU A 184 1.41 0.73 15.99
N THR A 185 2.53 0.13 15.57
CA THR A 185 3.33 -0.73 16.45
C THR A 185 4.12 0.03 17.53
N LYS A 186 4.29 1.34 17.37
CA LYS A 186 4.88 2.21 18.39
C LYS A 186 3.86 2.84 19.34
N GLY A 187 2.56 2.78 19.00
CA GLY A 187 1.52 3.48 19.74
C GLY A 187 1.65 5.01 19.61
N GLU A 188 2.12 5.48 18.45
CA GLU A 188 2.38 6.89 18.17
C GLU A 188 1.21 7.58 17.46
N THR A 189 1.27 8.91 17.40
CA THR A 189 0.37 9.74 16.60
C THR A 189 1.02 10.11 15.27
N ILE A 190 0.21 10.24 14.21
CA ILE A 190 0.62 10.83 12.94
C ILE A 190 -0.12 12.15 12.76
N ARG A 191 0.62 13.25 12.59
CA ARG A 191 0.07 14.63 12.53
C ARG A 191 -0.93 14.94 13.67
N GLY A 192 -0.65 14.43 14.88
CA GLY A 192 -1.47 14.64 16.07
C GLY A 192 -2.65 13.68 16.23
N VAL A 193 -2.88 12.75 15.30
CA VAL A 193 -3.96 11.76 15.38
C VAL A 193 -3.40 10.40 15.79
N SER A 194 -4.00 9.75 16.80
CA SER A 194 -3.58 8.42 17.26
C SER A 194 -3.73 7.38 16.15
N ALA A 195 -2.64 6.69 15.80
CA ALA A 195 -2.66 5.66 14.76
C ALA A 195 -3.63 4.52 15.11
N MET A 196 -3.69 4.11 16.38
CA MET A 196 -4.65 3.09 16.84
C MET A 196 -6.10 3.57 16.75
N SER A 197 -6.37 4.86 16.96
CA SER A 197 -7.71 5.41 16.74
C SER A 197 -8.14 5.25 15.27
N LEU A 198 -7.23 5.57 14.34
CA LEU A 198 -7.47 5.38 12.90
C LEU A 198 -7.69 3.89 12.55
N TYR A 199 -6.90 3.00 13.16
CA TYR A 199 -7.03 1.54 12.99
C TYR A 199 -8.41 1.01 13.38
N HIS A 200 -9.02 1.58 14.42
CA HIS A 200 -10.36 1.20 14.87
C HIS A 200 -11.47 1.88 14.07
N GLN A 201 -11.23 3.07 13.52
CA GLN A 201 -12.24 3.83 12.77
C GLN A 201 -12.41 3.35 11.34
N ALA A 202 -11.31 2.97 10.67
CA ALA A 202 -11.33 2.60 9.26
C ALA A 202 -10.58 1.29 8.97
N THR A 203 -11.04 0.57 7.96
CA THR A 203 -10.26 -0.43 7.25
C THR A 203 -9.77 0.17 5.94
N ILE A 204 -8.45 0.20 5.76
CA ILE A 204 -7.79 0.66 4.55
C ILE A 204 -7.62 -0.53 3.61
N SER A 205 -8.00 -0.34 2.35
CA SER A 205 -7.62 -1.19 1.22
C SER A 205 -6.67 -0.40 0.33
N ILE A 206 -5.53 -0.97 -0.06
CA ILE A 206 -4.58 -0.32 -0.98
C ILE A 206 -4.26 -1.27 -2.14
N VAL A 207 -4.45 -0.82 -3.37
CA VAL A 207 -3.86 -1.44 -4.57
C VAL A 207 -2.71 -0.55 -5.04
N PRO A 208 -1.47 -0.82 -4.62
CA PRO A 208 -0.36 0.12 -4.82
C PRO A 208 0.01 0.30 -6.28
N MET A 209 -0.24 -0.69 -7.15
CA MET A 209 0.05 -0.62 -8.58
C MET A 209 -0.99 -1.38 -9.37
N VAL A 210 -1.83 -0.66 -10.11
CA VAL A 210 -2.88 -1.26 -10.95
C VAL A 210 -2.33 -1.76 -12.28
N ASN A 211 -1.33 -1.07 -12.85
CA ASN A 211 -0.75 -1.34 -14.16
C ASN A 211 0.72 -1.80 -14.06
N PRO A 212 1.01 -2.99 -13.51
CA PRO A 212 2.40 -3.45 -13.36
C PRO A 212 3.13 -3.57 -14.69
N ASP A 213 2.47 -4.08 -15.73
CA ASP A 213 3.10 -4.28 -17.05
C ASP A 213 3.51 -2.96 -17.71
N GLY A 214 2.65 -1.95 -17.64
CA GLY A 214 2.94 -0.63 -18.18
C GLY A 214 4.05 0.07 -17.39
N VAL A 215 4.02 -0.02 -16.05
CA VAL A 215 5.09 0.54 -15.20
C VAL A 215 6.44 -0.10 -15.54
N ASP A 216 6.48 -1.43 -15.67
CA ASP A 216 7.69 -2.15 -16.03
C ASP A 216 8.17 -1.77 -17.43
N LEU A 217 7.27 -1.57 -18.40
CA LEU A 217 7.62 -1.06 -19.73
C LEU A 217 8.31 0.31 -19.65
N VAL A 218 7.78 1.23 -18.84
CA VAL A 218 8.33 2.59 -18.68
C VAL A 218 9.73 2.55 -18.05
N LEU A 219 9.94 1.69 -17.05
CA LEU A 219 11.17 1.67 -16.25
C LEU A 219 12.26 0.75 -16.80
N ASN A 220 11.86 -0.38 -17.38
CA ASN A 220 12.75 -1.49 -17.76
C ASN A 220 12.78 -1.72 -19.28
N GLY A 221 11.86 -1.11 -20.03
CA GLY A 221 11.73 -1.31 -21.48
C GLY A 221 10.85 -2.51 -21.85
N PRO A 222 10.76 -2.85 -23.15
CA PRO A 222 9.87 -3.90 -23.64
C PRO A 222 10.14 -5.28 -23.01
N PRO A 223 9.10 -6.10 -22.78
CA PRO A 223 9.26 -7.45 -22.25
C PRO A 223 9.90 -8.37 -23.29
N VAL A 224 11.23 -8.52 -23.24
CA VAL A 224 12.00 -9.29 -24.22
C VAL A 224 11.51 -10.73 -24.33
N HIS A 225 11.48 -11.28 -25.55
CA HIS A 225 11.00 -12.64 -25.84
C HIS A 225 9.50 -12.85 -25.60
N SER A 226 8.73 -11.77 -25.45
CA SER A 226 7.27 -11.78 -25.38
C SER A 226 6.66 -11.32 -26.69
N PRO A 227 5.49 -11.84 -27.13
CA PRO A 227 4.75 -11.28 -28.25
C PRO A 227 4.45 -9.77 -28.08
N PHE A 228 4.42 -9.30 -26.84
CA PHE A 228 4.19 -7.88 -26.51
C PHE A 228 5.38 -6.97 -26.82
N GLU A 229 6.61 -7.49 -26.95
CA GLU A 229 7.80 -6.71 -27.35
C GLU A 229 7.57 -6.01 -28.69
N LYS A 230 7.10 -6.78 -29.68
CA LYS A 230 6.79 -6.26 -31.01
C LYS A 230 5.62 -5.28 -30.96
N LEU A 231 4.56 -5.62 -30.24
CA LEU A 231 3.36 -4.77 -30.12
C LEU A 231 3.70 -3.37 -29.58
N VAL A 232 4.39 -3.29 -28.44
CA VAL A 232 4.70 -1.99 -27.82
C VAL A 232 5.70 -1.18 -28.65
N THR A 233 6.62 -1.85 -29.34
CA THR A 233 7.56 -1.18 -30.27
C THR A 233 6.86 -0.61 -31.49
N GLU A 234 5.86 -1.32 -32.04
CA GLU A 234 5.04 -0.82 -33.15
C GLU A 234 4.15 0.35 -32.71
N ILE A 235 3.51 0.26 -31.54
CA ILE A 235 2.71 1.35 -30.98
C ILE A 235 3.57 2.60 -30.69
N ASN A 236 4.83 2.40 -30.29
CA ASN A 236 5.75 3.47 -29.88
C ASN A 236 6.80 3.84 -30.95
N ILE A 237 6.59 3.46 -32.22
CA ILE A 237 7.62 3.46 -33.27
C ILE A 237 8.32 4.81 -33.49
N ASP A 238 7.61 5.92 -33.29
CA ASP A 238 8.12 7.28 -33.50
C ASP A 238 8.71 7.93 -32.23
N LYS A 239 8.89 7.16 -31.15
CA LYS A 239 9.38 7.66 -29.86
C LYS A 239 10.73 7.04 -29.50
N PRO A 240 11.64 7.84 -28.91
CA PRO A 240 12.97 7.35 -28.55
C PRO A 240 12.97 6.43 -27.32
N ASP A 241 11.92 6.50 -26.50
CA ASP A 241 11.78 5.80 -25.24
C ASP A 241 10.28 5.61 -24.90
N PHE A 242 10.01 4.89 -23.80
CA PHE A 242 8.66 4.63 -23.29
C PHE A 242 8.24 5.59 -22.16
N LEU A 243 9.00 6.65 -21.85
CA LEU A 243 8.75 7.50 -20.68
C LEU A 243 7.37 8.18 -20.72
N ASN A 244 6.83 8.41 -21.92
CA ASN A 244 5.50 9.00 -22.12
C ASN A 244 4.35 7.99 -22.14
N TRP A 245 4.62 6.69 -21.93
CA TRP A 245 3.61 5.65 -21.95
C TRP A 245 2.71 5.73 -20.71
N LYS A 246 1.40 5.83 -20.92
CA LYS A 246 0.36 5.82 -19.87
C LYS A 246 -0.42 4.52 -19.83
N ALA A 247 -0.67 3.92 -20.99
CA ALA A 247 -1.54 2.78 -21.16
C ALA A 247 -1.04 1.50 -20.45
N ASN A 248 -1.86 0.45 -20.42
CA ASN A 248 -1.38 -0.90 -20.14
C ASN A 248 -0.52 -1.44 -21.31
N ILE A 249 -0.03 -2.68 -21.20
CA ILE A 249 0.86 -3.27 -22.22
C ILE A 249 0.21 -3.44 -23.60
N ARG A 250 -1.13 -3.42 -23.67
CA ARG A 250 -1.90 -3.50 -24.92
C ARG A 250 -2.21 -2.14 -25.52
N GLY A 251 -1.71 -1.05 -24.93
CA GLY A 251 -1.96 0.30 -25.43
C GLY A 251 -3.37 0.81 -25.14
N ILE A 252 -4.02 0.32 -24.08
CA ILE A 252 -5.31 0.83 -23.59
C ILE A 252 -5.10 1.66 -22.31
N ASP A 253 -5.65 2.86 -22.30
CA ASP A 253 -5.65 3.75 -21.14
C ASP A 253 -6.67 3.25 -20.09
N LEU A 254 -6.16 2.65 -19.01
CA LEU A 254 -6.98 2.04 -17.97
C LEU A 254 -7.89 3.06 -17.26
N ASN A 255 -7.48 4.33 -17.13
CA ASN A 255 -8.31 5.37 -16.52
C ASN A 255 -9.23 6.06 -17.53
N LYS A 256 -9.43 5.42 -18.70
CA LYS A 256 -10.49 5.74 -19.67
C LYS A 256 -11.29 4.50 -20.05
N HIS A 257 -11.24 3.48 -19.20
CA HIS A 257 -11.74 2.14 -19.52
C HIS A 257 -12.92 1.71 -18.64
N PHE A 258 -13.46 2.60 -17.80
CA PHE A 258 -14.62 2.34 -16.95
C PHE A 258 -15.91 2.92 -17.55
N PRO A 259 -17.10 2.33 -17.28
CA PRO A 259 -18.35 2.67 -17.95
C PRO A 259 -19.04 3.92 -17.34
N ALA A 260 -18.28 5.01 -17.18
CA ALA A 260 -18.79 6.32 -16.77
C ALA A 260 -18.77 7.25 -17.96
N ASN A 261 -19.90 7.38 -18.67
CA ASN A 261 -19.97 8.08 -19.96
C ASN A 261 -18.85 7.70 -20.95
N TRP A 262 -18.46 6.42 -20.98
CA TRP A 262 -17.32 5.94 -21.76
C TRP A 262 -17.43 6.21 -23.26
N GLU A 263 -18.65 6.16 -23.82
CA GLU A 263 -18.89 6.50 -25.22
C GLU A 263 -18.51 7.96 -25.55
N ILE A 264 -18.54 8.87 -24.58
CA ILE A 264 -18.08 10.25 -24.76
C ILE A 264 -16.55 10.25 -24.99
N GLU A 265 -15.78 9.56 -24.15
CA GLU A 265 -14.33 9.43 -24.35
C GLU A 265 -13.99 8.74 -25.67
N LYS A 266 -14.65 7.61 -25.96
CA LYS A 266 -14.43 6.88 -27.22
C LYS A 266 -14.66 7.75 -28.45
N ASN A 267 -15.70 8.58 -28.45
CA ASN A 267 -15.99 9.42 -29.61
C ASN A 267 -15.03 10.61 -29.71
N ARG A 268 -14.70 11.28 -28.59
CA ARG A 268 -13.90 12.51 -28.61
C ARG A 268 -12.40 12.30 -28.74
N LYS A 269 -11.86 11.15 -28.30
CA LYS A 269 -10.41 10.90 -28.34
C LYS A 269 -9.89 10.73 -29.75
N GLU A 270 -8.73 11.30 -30.04
CA GLU A 270 -8.12 11.20 -31.36
C GLU A 270 -7.64 9.77 -31.63
N GLU A 271 -7.11 9.11 -30.60
CA GLU A 271 -6.66 7.73 -30.63
C GLU A 271 -7.85 6.78 -30.78
N LYS A 272 -7.93 6.09 -31.92
CA LYS A 272 -8.97 5.08 -32.23
C LYS A 272 -8.45 3.64 -32.24
N THR A 273 -7.18 3.46 -31.97
CA THR A 273 -6.47 2.18 -31.93
C THR A 273 -5.50 2.16 -30.75
N PRO A 274 -5.02 0.98 -30.31
CA PRO A 274 -3.96 0.86 -29.31
C PRO A 274 -2.86 1.90 -29.47
N SER A 275 -2.61 2.66 -28.41
CA SER A 275 -1.73 3.83 -28.40
C SER A 275 -0.98 3.93 -27.07
N PRO A 276 0.16 4.65 -26.98
CA PRO A 276 0.88 4.78 -25.72
C PRO A 276 0.05 5.43 -24.60
N ARG A 277 -1.00 6.16 -24.95
CA ARG A 277 -1.86 6.93 -24.05
C ARG A 277 -3.22 7.18 -24.70
N ASP A 278 -4.19 7.60 -23.89
CA ASP A 278 -5.46 8.21 -24.31
C ASP A 278 -6.45 7.32 -25.11
N PHE A 279 -6.05 6.14 -25.60
CA PHE A 279 -6.97 5.19 -26.24
C PHE A 279 -7.87 4.48 -25.21
N PRO A 280 -9.21 4.67 -25.22
CA PRO A 280 -10.11 4.14 -24.21
C PRO A 280 -10.48 2.65 -24.39
N GLY A 281 -10.00 2.01 -25.46
CA GLY A 281 -10.40 0.65 -25.84
C GLY A 281 -11.59 0.61 -26.82
N PHE A 282 -11.97 -0.58 -27.25
CA PHE A 282 -13.13 -0.80 -28.15
C PHE A 282 -14.47 -0.96 -27.43
N SER A 283 -14.41 -1.31 -26.14
CA SER A 283 -15.51 -1.37 -25.16
C SER A 283 -14.90 -1.20 -23.77
N PRO A 284 -15.63 -0.70 -22.75
CA PRO A 284 -15.12 -0.56 -21.39
C PRO A 284 -14.97 -1.94 -20.72
N LEU A 285 -14.18 -2.00 -19.65
CA LEU A 285 -14.00 -3.17 -18.78
C LEU A 285 -13.62 -4.45 -19.52
N THR A 286 -12.78 -4.37 -20.56
CA THR A 286 -12.21 -5.53 -21.24
C THR A 286 -10.85 -5.94 -20.67
N GLU A 287 -10.05 -4.96 -20.26
CA GLU A 287 -8.70 -5.18 -19.75
C GLU A 287 -8.72 -5.87 -18.37
N PRO A 288 -7.83 -6.85 -18.14
CA PRO A 288 -7.84 -7.65 -16.92
C PRO A 288 -7.54 -6.79 -15.68
N GLU A 289 -6.72 -5.74 -15.80
CA GLU A 289 -6.45 -4.79 -14.71
C GLU A 289 -7.73 -4.04 -14.30
N ALA A 290 -8.49 -3.53 -15.28
CA ALA A 290 -9.74 -2.82 -15.03
C ALA A 290 -10.82 -3.75 -14.45
N LYS A 291 -10.92 -4.99 -14.95
CA LYS A 291 -11.83 -6.02 -14.41
C LYS A 291 -11.50 -6.38 -12.97
N ALA A 292 -10.21 -6.52 -12.63
CA ALA A 292 -9.77 -6.81 -11.27
C ALA A 292 -10.19 -5.68 -10.30
N MET A 293 -10.01 -4.42 -10.72
CA MET A 293 -10.44 -3.26 -9.95
C MET A 293 -11.96 -3.18 -9.80
N GLU A 294 -12.72 -3.42 -10.88
CA GLU A 294 -14.19 -3.46 -10.83
C GLU A 294 -14.70 -4.53 -9.85
N ALA A 295 -14.18 -5.76 -9.99
CA ALA A 295 -14.55 -6.88 -9.14
C ALA A 295 -14.22 -6.61 -7.67
N LEU A 296 -13.03 -6.06 -7.40
CA LEU A 296 -12.63 -5.66 -6.06
C LEU A 296 -13.61 -4.63 -5.47
N THR A 297 -13.90 -3.56 -6.20
CA THR A 297 -14.78 -2.49 -5.74
C THR A 297 -16.18 -3.00 -5.41
N ARG A 298 -16.74 -3.87 -6.27
CA ARG A 298 -18.04 -4.50 -6.02
C ARG A 298 -18.02 -5.46 -4.83
N ALA A 299 -16.95 -6.22 -4.66
CA ALA A 299 -16.83 -7.21 -3.58
C ALA A 299 -16.63 -6.55 -2.21
N GLU A 300 -15.87 -5.45 -2.14
CA GLU A 300 -15.57 -4.79 -0.87
C GLU A 300 -16.59 -3.72 -0.47
N ASP A 301 -17.36 -3.17 -1.41
CA ASP A 301 -18.32 -2.08 -1.17
C ASP A 301 -17.70 -0.92 -0.38
N PHE A 302 -16.64 -0.33 -0.94
CA PHE A 302 -15.90 0.76 -0.29
C PHE A 302 -16.80 1.96 0.05
N ASP A 303 -16.51 2.65 1.15
CA ASP A 303 -17.17 3.90 1.55
C ASP A 303 -16.54 5.13 0.90
N MET A 304 -15.28 5.01 0.47
CA MET A 304 -14.55 6.08 -0.22
C MET A 304 -13.46 5.47 -1.10
N VAL A 305 -13.23 6.07 -2.28
CA VAL A 305 -12.07 5.76 -3.11
C VAL A 305 -11.17 6.96 -3.34
N ILE A 306 -9.86 6.74 -3.36
CA ILE A 306 -8.83 7.73 -3.66
C ILE A 306 -7.90 7.14 -4.72
N ALA A 307 -8.05 7.59 -5.95
CA ALA A 307 -7.19 7.23 -7.08
C ALA A 307 -6.03 8.21 -7.19
N VAL A 308 -4.80 7.72 -7.06
CA VAL A 308 -3.60 8.55 -7.01
C VAL A 308 -2.90 8.55 -8.37
N HIS A 309 -2.75 9.75 -8.92
CA HIS A 309 -2.20 10.07 -10.22
C HIS A 309 -1.12 11.15 -10.12
N THR A 310 -0.52 11.50 -11.26
CA THR A 310 0.30 12.71 -11.43
C THR A 310 -0.04 13.35 -12.79
N GLN A 311 -0.12 14.66 -12.93
CA GLN A 311 0.37 15.72 -12.08
C GLN A 311 -0.49 16.99 -12.17
N GLY A 312 -0.39 17.87 -11.18
CA GLY A 312 -1.10 19.16 -11.17
C GLY A 312 -1.03 19.88 -9.82
N GLU A 313 -0.82 19.13 -8.74
CA GLU A 313 -0.97 19.61 -7.37
C GLU A 313 -2.40 20.05 -7.04
N GLU A 314 -3.37 19.30 -7.56
CA GLU A 314 -4.79 19.44 -7.31
C GLU A 314 -5.46 18.07 -7.18
N PHE A 315 -6.74 18.06 -6.81
CA PHE A 315 -7.54 16.84 -6.81
C PHE A 315 -8.99 17.10 -7.21
N TYR A 316 -9.58 16.10 -7.87
CA TYR A 316 -10.96 16.13 -8.36
C TYR A 316 -11.86 15.26 -7.48
N TRP A 317 -13.06 15.75 -7.15
CA TRP A 317 -13.95 15.05 -6.19
C TRP A 317 -15.42 14.91 -6.62
N GLY A 318 -15.85 15.57 -7.69
CA GLY A 318 -17.21 15.48 -8.23
C GLY A 318 -17.28 14.73 -9.56
N TYR A 319 -18.49 14.34 -9.96
CA TYR A 319 -18.80 13.80 -11.29
C TYR A 319 -20.27 13.98 -11.62
N GLU A 320 -20.62 14.85 -12.58
CA GLU A 320 -22.00 15.03 -13.10
C GLU A 320 -23.09 15.25 -12.04
N GLY A 321 -22.73 15.79 -10.86
CA GLY A 321 -23.66 15.99 -9.73
C GLY A 321 -24.06 14.70 -9.01
N PHE A 322 -23.35 13.60 -9.27
CA PHE A 322 -23.57 12.29 -8.66
C PHE A 322 -22.81 12.07 -7.36
N GLU A 323 -21.84 12.93 -7.06
CA GLU A 323 -21.14 12.91 -5.78
C GLU A 323 -22.09 13.21 -4.61
N PRO A 324 -21.97 12.50 -3.48
CA PRO A 324 -22.80 12.77 -2.32
C PRO A 324 -22.36 14.07 -1.63
N LYS A 325 -23.26 14.65 -0.82
CA LYS A 325 -23.07 16.01 -0.25
C LYS A 325 -21.87 16.09 0.70
N GLU A 326 -21.56 15.01 1.39
CA GLU A 326 -20.42 14.91 2.30
C GLU A 326 -19.07 15.02 1.61
N SER A 327 -18.98 14.75 0.29
CA SER A 327 -17.73 14.85 -0.48
C SER A 327 -17.12 16.25 -0.43
N GLU A 328 -17.94 17.30 -0.38
CA GLU A 328 -17.48 18.69 -0.31
C GLU A 328 -16.72 18.96 1.00
N LYS A 329 -17.27 18.53 2.15
CA LYS A 329 -16.60 18.68 3.45
C LYS A 329 -15.30 17.86 3.53
N MET A 330 -15.30 16.68 2.93
CA MET A 330 -14.09 15.84 2.83
C MET A 330 -13.03 16.52 1.96
N ALA A 331 -13.43 17.12 0.83
CA ALA A 331 -12.54 17.88 -0.04
C ALA A 331 -11.95 19.11 0.68
N GLU A 332 -12.77 19.89 1.40
CA GLU A 332 -12.30 21.02 2.21
C GLU A 332 -11.23 20.58 3.22
N GLU A 333 -11.46 19.44 3.89
CA GLU A 333 -10.51 18.90 4.85
C GLU A 333 -9.22 18.43 4.16
N PHE A 334 -9.31 17.76 3.02
CA PHE A 334 -8.14 17.32 2.23
C PHE A 334 -7.31 18.50 1.74
N GLU A 335 -7.94 19.57 1.26
CA GLU A 335 -7.23 20.81 0.86
C GLU A 335 -6.53 21.45 2.09
N ARG A 336 -7.23 21.54 3.23
CA ARG A 336 -6.69 22.12 4.47
C ARG A 336 -5.41 21.42 4.96
N VAL A 337 -5.33 20.09 4.84
CA VAL A 337 -4.21 19.31 5.40
C VAL A 337 -3.01 19.14 4.46
N SER A 338 -3.16 19.45 3.16
CA SER A 338 -2.23 18.98 2.12
C SER A 338 -1.74 20.04 1.14
N THR A 339 -2.36 21.22 1.10
CA THR A 339 -2.14 22.30 0.12
C THR A 339 -2.52 21.98 -1.33
N TYR A 340 -2.98 20.76 -1.63
CA TYR A 340 -3.55 20.44 -2.94
C TYR A 340 -4.87 21.19 -3.13
N LYS A 341 -5.10 21.70 -4.34
CA LYS A 341 -6.34 22.42 -4.65
C LYS A 341 -7.50 21.47 -4.87
N SER A 342 -8.62 21.71 -4.18
CA SER A 342 -9.85 20.98 -4.44
C SER A 342 -10.53 21.57 -5.68
N VAL A 343 -10.82 20.71 -6.66
CA VAL A 343 -11.52 21.06 -7.89
C VAL A 343 -12.72 20.13 -8.01
N ARG A 344 -13.93 20.69 -8.04
CA ARG A 344 -15.13 19.83 -8.05
C ARG A 344 -15.27 19.05 -9.35
N TYR A 345 -15.18 19.74 -10.48
CA TYR A 345 -15.38 19.15 -11.80
C TYR A 345 -14.19 19.40 -12.71
N VAL A 346 -13.90 18.39 -13.51
CA VAL A 346 -12.97 18.44 -14.63
C VAL A 346 -13.66 17.76 -15.81
N ASP A 347 -13.37 18.20 -17.03
CA ASP A 347 -13.91 17.59 -18.25
C ASP A 347 -13.21 16.26 -18.55
N SER A 348 -13.53 15.25 -17.75
CA SER A 348 -13.02 13.88 -17.86
C SER A 348 -14.14 12.89 -17.57
N HIS A 349 -14.17 11.82 -18.36
CA HIS A 349 -15.06 10.68 -18.16
C HIS A 349 -14.27 9.37 -18.24
N ALA A 350 -14.97 8.27 -17.97
CA ALA A 350 -14.46 6.90 -18.02
C ALA A 350 -13.34 6.55 -17.02
N GLY A 351 -13.02 7.45 -16.09
CA GLY A 351 -12.08 7.18 -15.02
C GLY A 351 -12.66 6.29 -13.93
N PHE A 352 -11.78 5.67 -13.15
CA PHE A 352 -12.19 4.83 -12.01
C PHE A 352 -13.01 5.62 -10.98
N LYS A 353 -12.59 6.86 -10.64
CA LYS A 353 -13.34 7.78 -9.78
C LYS A 353 -14.74 8.05 -10.33
N ASP A 354 -14.82 8.38 -11.61
CA ASP A 354 -16.08 8.75 -12.27
C ASP A 354 -17.08 7.61 -12.19
N TRP A 355 -16.64 6.39 -12.50
CA TRP A 355 -17.45 5.18 -12.39
C TRP A 355 -17.85 4.89 -10.95
N PHE A 356 -16.94 5.03 -10.00
CA PHE A 356 -17.27 4.82 -8.59
C PHE A 356 -18.37 5.79 -8.10
N ILE A 357 -18.22 7.08 -8.40
CA ILE A 357 -19.21 8.10 -8.02
C ILE A 357 -20.55 7.85 -8.73
N GLN A 358 -20.51 7.54 -10.03
CA GLN A 358 -21.71 7.27 -10.83
C GLN A 358 -22.48 6.04 -10.32
N GLU A 359 -21.79 4.92 -10.12
CA GLU A 359 -22.42 3.63 -9.81
C GLU A 359 -22.80 3.51 -8.34
N PHE A 360 -21.90 3.90 -7.43
CA PHE A 360 -22.05 3.64 -6.00
C PHE A 360 -22.60 4.84 -5.22
N ARG A 361 -22.62 6.04 -5.83
CA ARG A 361 -23.06 7.30 -5.17
C ARG A 361 -22.30 7.59 -3.87
N LYS A 362 -21.02 7.22 -3.83
CA LYS A 362 -20.13 7.37 -2.67
C LYS A 362 -18.96 8.33 -2.97
N PRO A 363 -18.31 8.91 -1.96
CA PRO A 363 -17.19 9.83 -2.15
C PRO A 363 -16.02 9.21 -2.94
N GLY A 364 -15.59 9.88 -4.01
CA GLY A 364 -14.47 9.46 -4.83
C GLY A 364 -13.56 10.63 -5.15
N PHE A 365 -12.24 10.40 -5.08
CA PHE A 365 -11.23 11.44 -5.30
C PHE A 365 -10.17 10.96 -6.30
N THR A 366 -9.72 11.87 -7.16
CA THR A 366 -8.53 11.69 -8.00
C THR A 366 -7.49 12.69 -7.53
N LEU A 367 -6.37 12.23 -6.95
CA LEU A 367 -5.28 13.10 -6.52
C LEU A 367 -4.22 13.21 -7.62
N GLU A 368 -3.88 14.42 -8.07
CA GLU A 368 -2.84 14.67 -9.07
C GLU A 368 -1.56 15.18 -8.37
N LEU A 369 -0.67 14.26 -8.00
CA LEU A 369 0.51 14.57 -7.20
C LEU A 369 1.58 15.33 -7.99
N GLY A 370 2.30 16.23 -7.32
CA GLY A 370 3.44 16.95 -7.91
C GLY A 370 3.08 17.81 -9.13
N ARG A 371 4.11 18.35 -9.81
CA ARG A 371 3.95 19.24 -10.98
C ARG A 371 5.01 18.96 -12.05
N GLY A 372 4.71 19.30 -13.30
CA GLY A 372 5.67 19.21 -14.40
C GLY A 372 5.22 18.20 -15.46
N ILE A 373 6.16 17.40 -15.95
CA ILE A 373 5.94 16.41 -17.02
C ILE A 373 6.28 15.03 -16.48
N ASN A 374 5.36 14.08 -16.63
CA ASN A 374 5.59 12.69 -16.26
C ASN A 374 6.66 12.02 -17.16
N PRO A 375 7.47 11.08 -16.61
CA PRO A 375 7.51 10.70 -15.20
C PRO A 375 8.10 11.80 -14.32
N LEU A 376 7.46 12.12 -13.20
CA LEU A 376 7.97 13.16 -12.30
C LEU A 376 9.33 12.75 -11.71
N PRO A 377 10.30 13.67 -11.60
CA PRO A 377 11.61 13.36 -11.05
C PRO A 377 11.53 13.06 -9.54
N LEU A 378 12.36 12.12 -9.07
CA LEU A 378 12.48 11.76 -7.65
C LEU A 378 12.89 12.95 -6.74
N SER A 379 13.39 14.05 -7.31
CA SER A 379 13.63 15.30 -6.57
C SER A 379 12.33 15.88 -5.96
N GLN A 380 11.17 15.59 -6.55
CA GLN A 380 9.87 16.02 -6.00
C GLN A 380 9.34 15.09 -4.91
N TYR A 381 9.90 13.89 -4.76
CA TYR A 381 9.36 12.81 -3.91
C TYR A 381 9.03 13.26 -2.49
N ASP A 382 9.97 13.92 -1.81
CA ASP A 382 9.79 14.30 -0.40
C ASP A 382 8.71 15.38 -0.24
N THR A 383 8.57 16.26 -1.23
CA THR A 383 7.52 17.29 -1.24
C THR A 383 6.16 16.67 -1.49
N ILE A 384 6.06 15.77 -2.47
CA ILE A 384 4.86 15.00 -2.76
C ILE A 384 4.41 14.24 -1.51
N TYR A 385 5.29 13.43 -0.94
CA TYR A 385 4.99 12.62 0.24
C TYR A 385 4.47 13.46 1.41
N LYS A 386 5.14 14.58 1.75
CA LYS A 386 4.74 15.44 2.87
C LYS A 386 3.34 16.01 2.69
N LYS A 387 2.99 16.42 1.47
CA LYS A 387 1.66 16.96 1.14
C LYS A 387 0.60 15.84 1.17
N THR A 388 0.89 14.68 0.58
CA THR A 388 -0.05 13.55 0.51
C THR A 388 -0.32 12.91 1.88
N LEU A 389 0.65 12.92 2.80
CA LEU A 389 0.47 12.38 4.16
C LEU A 389 -0.71 13.01 4.91
N GLY A 390 -0.97 14.30 4.70
CA GLY A 390 -2.13 14.97 5.28
C GLY A 390 -3.44 14.30 4.84
N ILE A 391 -3.61 14.10 3.53
CA ILE A 391 -4.81 13.48 2.93
C ILE A 391 -4.94 12.03 3.38
N PHE A 392 -3.83 11.28 3.39
CA PHE A 392 -3.83 9.88 3.82
C PHE A 392 -4.39 9.70 5.22
N ILE A 393 -3.98 10.57 6.16
CA ILE A 393 -4.49 10.53 7.54
C ILE A 393 -5.93 11.06 7.62
N ALA A 394 -6.26 12.12 6.89
CA ALA A 394 -7.60 12.69 6.88
C ALA A 394 -8.66 11.69 6.40
N ALA A 395 -8.39 10.95 5.33
CA ALA A 395 -9.32 9.98 4.75
C ALA A 395 -9.83 8.94 5.77
N LEU A 396 -9.02 8.65 6.80
CA LEU A 396 -9.31 7.65 7.82
C LEU A 396 -10.23 8.14 8.93
N TYR A 397 -10.35 9.45 9.17
CA TYR A 397 -11.20 10.01 10.24
C TYR A 397 -12.39 10.85 9.76
N VAL A 398 -12.39 11.31 8.50
CA VAL A 398 -13.47 12.18 7.96
C VAL A 398 -14.79 11.48 7.73
#